data_AF-A0A849T957-F1
#
_entry.id   AF-A0A849T957-F1
#
_cell.length_a   1.000
_cell.length_b   1.000
_cell.length_c   1.000
_cell.angle_alpha   90.00
_cell.angle_beta   90.00
_cell.angle_gamma   90.00
#
_symmetry.space_group_name_H-M   'P 1'
#
loop_
_entity.id
_entity.type
_entity.pdbx_description
1 polymer ?
#
loop_
_entity_poly.entity_id
_entity_poly.type
_entity_poly.pdbx_seq_one_letter_code
_entity_poly.pdbx_strand_id
1 'polypeptide(L)'
;MNSHFLTLRAELGFVQYIQDHSCHKNKYKLNYTIDKKLRCLFNFTKKVLSILFLFSIQFLSSCSQLPLDNNDIRNETIKLLIKTLKSQVETVFNDAAPINPVERSSYPKILKLPGGSFDPRKNINRELVYDFNGNLLLSPGDYVIPVMTYCMKQAGSSPSGHIYSLSKLEGTRAEMIRELNLLAPTKFNKQDIQIVSWSLQAGLAYDEMTKESQKIIDEVIPQFKLQLKESFLSVLEKKWNKLSNNSHGLIPSFEESSENLFTELGEVGKKIIVIRRFKNQLHKVGNDYSRLSELINTASLLTKIEAPETAWSQISSNIYSRFITAGHYQEIGFIQIRILKENQKRVINSVSRNDVVFDLVSLIANPNSNSVQPLTFSPIYGYAVVMILPDLVKNPLAATMVLAAVLAAKTIEWDSFFKLYDLLKDSNYSSVKQEIEIGMRALQEAHDELEKPLKEAGIISGKTKETSNRNNGEVKNYTKSGGGEQLQRDFDKLPGKNKVASDGSEYKELPDGKKIVKRPAEDETPPTLEVQYPKGESRGANNIRIKVRYL
;
A
#
# COMPACT_ATOMS: atom_id res chain seq x y z
N MET A 1 -55.08 38.56 -10.09
CA MET A 1 -54.42 37.77 -9.02
C MET A 1 -54.76 36.27 -9.02
N ASN A 2 -55.75 35.77 -9.78
CA ASN A 2 -56.08 34.32 -9.82
C ASN A 2 -55.70 33.55 -11.10
N SER A 3 -55.24 34.19 -12.18
CA SER A 3 -54.91 33.46 -13.43
C SER A 3 -53.49 32.87 -13.45
N HIS A 4 -52.50 33.53 -12.86
CA HIS A 4 -51.11 33.05 -12.86
C HIS A 4 -50.84 31.86 -11.93
N PHE A 5 -51.63 31.69 -10.87
CA PHE A 5 -51.51 30.54 -9.96
C PHE A 5 -52.06 29.23 -10.57
N LEU A 6 -53.00 29.33 -11.52
CA LEU A 6 -53.57 28.18 -12.22
C LEU A 6 -52.62 27.62 -13.29
N THR A 7 -51.85 28.48 -13.96
CA THR A 7 -50.88 28.05 -14.99
C THR A 7 -49.70 27.30 -14.36
N LEU A 8 -49.18 27.76 -13.22
CA LEU A 8 -48.08 27.09 -12.52
C LEU A 8 -48.48 25.71 -11.97
N ARG A 9 -49.75 25.55 -11.56
CA ARG A 9 -50.27 24.27 -11.04
C ARG A 9 -50.53 23.26 -12.16
N ALA A 10 -50.87 23.72 -13.36
CA ALA A 10 -51.02 22.87 -14.55
C ALA A 10 -49.67 22.36 -15.07
N GLU A 11 -48.62 23.18 -15.06
CA GLU A 11 -47.29 22.78 -15.51
C GLU A 11 -46.60 21.80 -14.52
N LEU A 12 -46.79 21.99 -13.22
CA LEU A 12 -46.29 21.05 -12.21
C LEU A 12 -47.05 19.69 -12.24
N GLY A 13 -48.36 19.72 -12.53
CA GLY A 13 -49.15 18.50 -12.73
C GLY A 13 -48.71 17.69 -13.96
N PHE A 14 -48.29 18.36 -15.03
CA PHE A 14 -47.81 17.71 -16.25
C PHE A 14 -46.45 17.03 -16.07
N VAL A 15 -45.56 17.62 -15.27
CA VAL A 15 -44.25 17.03 -14.93
C VAL A 15 -44.40 15.79 -14.03
N GLN A 16 -45.33 15.83 -13.06
CA GLN A 16 -45.64 14.68 -12.20
C GLN A 16 -46.25 13.51 -13.01
N TYR A 17 -47.13 13.80 -13.97
CA TYR A 17 -47.74 12.80 -14.86
C TYR A 17 -46.71 12.05 -15.73
N ILE A 18 -45.67 12.73 -16.20
CA ILE A 18 -44.58 12.11 -16.98
C ILE A 18 -43.66 11.25 -16.11
N GLN A 19 -43.44 11.63 -14.85
CA GLN A 19 -42.67 10.83 -13.89
C GLN A 19 -43.39 9.53 -13.52
N ASP A 20 -44.71 9.58 -13.31
CA ASP A 20 -45.48 8.41 -12.88
C ASP A 20 -45.72 7.41 -14.02
N HIS A 21 -45.76 7.86 -15.29
CA HIS A 21 -45.96 6.98 -16.45
C HIS A 21 -44.67 6.37 -17.03
N SER A 22 -43.49 6.72 -16.53
CA SER A 22 -42.20 6.14 -16.98
C SER A 22 -41.80 4.85 -16.26
N CYS A 23 -42.56 4.40 -15.26
CA CYS A 23 -42.20 3.23 -14.43
C CYS A 23 -42.81 1.88 -14.86
N HIS A 24 -43.53 1.83 -15.99
CA HIS A 24 -44.04 0.56 -16.54
C HIS A 24 -43.78 0.44 -18.03
N LYS A 25 -42.73 -0.31 -18.43
CA LYS A 25 -42.86 -1.29 -19.54
C LYS A 25 -41.69 -2.27 -19.65
N ASN A 26 -42.12 -3.53 -19.83
CA ASN A 26 -41.36 -4.73 -20.09
C ASN A 26 -40.59 -4.70 -21.42
N LYS A 27 -39.52 -5.52 -21.44
CA LYS A 27 -38.78 -6.13 -22.56
C LYS A 27 -39.37 -5.89 -23.96
N TYR A 28 -38.63 -5.19 -24.83
CA TYR A 28 -38.22 -5.66 -26.17
C TYR A 28 -37.09 -4.76 -26.72
N LYS A 29 -36.17 -5.38 -27.49
CA LYS A 29 -34.99 -4.76 -28.10
C LYS A 29 -35.36 -3.65 -29.09
N LEU A 30 -35.23 -2.38 -28.69
CA LEU A 30 -35.12 -1.23 -29.60
C LEU A 30 -34.44 0.00 -28.95
N ASN A 31 -33.35 -0.19 -28.20
CA ASN A 31 -32.85 0.82 -27.26
C ASN A 31 -31.42 1.33 -27.52
N TYR A 32 -31.19 2.04 -28.62
CA TYR A 32 -30.00 2.89 -28.70
C TYR A 32 -30.29 4.29 -29.26
N THR A 33 -31.18 4.41 -30.23
CA THR A 33 -31.51 5.70 -30.86
C THR A 33 -32.54 6.51 -30.06
N ILE A 34 -33.49 5.84 -29.39
CA ILE A 34 -34.54 6.49 -28.59
C ILE A 34 -33.96 7.07 -27.29
N ASP A 35 -33.04 6.37 -26.64
CA ASP A 35 -32.40 6.82 -25.40
C ASP A 35 -31.54 8.09 -25.62
N LYS A 36 -30.89 8.20 -26.79
CA LYS A 36 -30.11 9.40 -27.15
C LYS A 36 -31.01 10.61 -27.42
N LYS A 37 -32.15 10.43 -28.08
CA LYS A 37 -33.13 11.50 -28.32
C LYS A 37 -33.84 11.93 -27.04
N LEU A 38 -34.20 10.99 -26.17
CA LEU A 38 -34.79 11.30 -24.85
C LEU A 38 -33.81 12.02 -23.94
N ARG A 39 -32.53 11.61 -23.88
CA ARG A 39 -31.50 12.38 -23.14
C ARG A 39 -31.30 13.78 -23.72
N CYS A 40 -31.36 13.94 -25.04
CA CYS A 40 -31.30 15.26 -25.67
C CYS A 40 -32.51 16.12 -25.29
N LEU A 41 -33.73 15.56 -25.34
CA LEU A 41 -34.95 16.27 -24.96
C LEU A 41 -34.94 16.66 -23.47
N PHE A 42 -34.49 15.74 -22.61
CA PHE A 42 -34.39 15.95 -21.16
C PHE A 42 -33.33 16.99 -20.78
N ASN A 43 -32.18 16.98 -21.47
CA ASN A 43 -31.16 18.01 -21.30
C ASN A 43 -31.59 19.36 -21.87
N PHE A 44 -32.39 19.36 -22.94
CA PHE A 44 -32.95 20.57 -23.53
C PHE A 44 -33.99 21.21 -22.60
N THR A 45 -34.96 20.43 -22.08
CA THR A 45 -35.94 20.93 -21.12
C THR A 45 -35.29 21.41 -19.82
N LYS A 46 -34.26 20.70 -19.32
CA LYS A 46 -33.51 21.14 -18.13
C LYS A 46 -32.78 22.48 -18.37
N LYS A 47 -32.17 22.66 -19.55
CA LYS A 47 -31.57 23.95 -19.94
C LYS A 47 -32.60 25.06 -20.07
N VAL A 48 -33.74 24.80 -20.71
CA VAL A 48 -34.82 25.79 -20.90
C VAL A 48 -35.43 26.19 -19.55
N LEU A 49 -35.66 25.24 -18.63
CA LEU A 49 -36.13 25.54 -17.28
C LEU A 49 -35.11 26.35 -16.47
N SER A 50 -33.81 26.04 -16.56
CA SER A 50 -32.78 26.85 -15.89
C SER A 50 -32.70 28.27 -16.46
N ILE A 51 -32.85 28.45 -17.77
CA ILE A 51 -32.88 29.77 -18.41
C ILE A 51 -34.14 30.54 -18.00
N LEU A 52 -35.32 29.90 -18.01
CA LEU A 52 -36.57 30.52 -17.57
C LEU A 52 -36.54 30.89 -16.07
N PHE A 53 -35.88 30.09 -15.24
CA PHE A 53 -35.68 30.38 -13.82
C PHE A 53 -34.73 31.56 -13.59
N LEU A 54 -33.65 31.67 -14.37
CA LEU A 54 -32.75 32.83 -14.31
C LEU A 54 -33.44 34.10 -14.84
N PHE A 55 -34.25 33.97 -15.90
CA PHE A 55 -35.05 35.07 -16.43
C PHE A 55 -36.10 35.55 -15.43
N SER A 56 -36.78 34.65 -14.72
CA SER A 56 -37.77 35.02 -13.71
C SER A 56 -37.13 35.68 -12.48
N ILE A 57 -35.91 35.31 -12.09
CA ILE A 57 -35.15 36.01 -11.04
C ILE A 57 -34.81 37.44 -11.47
N GLN A 58 -34.32 37.65 -12.69
CA GLN A 58 -34.03 38.99 -13.21
C GLN A 58 -35.30 39.83 -13.36
N PHE A 59 -36.40 39.22 -13.80
CA PHE A 59 -37.69 39.90 -13.94
C PHE A 59 -38.32 40.28 -12.60
N LEU A 60 -38.19 39.42 -11.57
CA LEU A 60 -38.63 39.70 -10.20
C LEU A 60 -37.80 40.83 -9.56
N SER A 61 -36.49 40.89 -9.81
CA SER A 61 -35.64 41.99 -9.32
C SER A 61 -35.99 43.36 -9.90
N SER A 62 -36.70 43.40 -11.03
CA SER A 62 -37.07 44.64 -11.73
C SER A 62 -38.47 45.16 -11.38
N CYS A 63 -39.30 44.39 -10.65
CA CYS A 63 -40.75 44.66 -10.57
C CYS A 63 -41.40 44.62 -9.18
N SER A 64 -40.65 44.53 -8.08
CA SER A 64 -41.26 44.44 -6.74
C SER A 64 -40.75 45.49 -5.73
N GLN A 65 -41.62 46.46 -5.43
CA GLN A 65 -41.61 47.24 -4.18
C GLN A 65 -42.13 46.39 -2.99
N LEU A 66 -41.64 45.16 -2.85
CA LEU A 66 -41.84 44.33 -1.66
C LEU A 66 -40.55 44.38 -0.85
N PRO A 67 -40.58 44.72 0.45
CA PRO A 67 -39.40 44.73 1.31
C PRO A 67 -39.09 43.29 1.73
N LEU A 68 -38.75 42.43 0.77
CA LEU A 68 -37.96 41.26 1.07
C LEU A 68 -36.52 41.74 1.17
N ASP A 69 -35.87 41.53 2.33
CA ASP A 69 -34.47 41.86 2.50
C ASP A 69 -33.69 41.21 1.35
N ASN A 70 -32.96 42.03 0.59
CA ASN A 70 -32.21 41.61 -0.60
C ASN A 70 -31.22 40.48 -0.24
N ASN A 71 -30.85 40.39 1.04
CA ASN A 71 -30.04 39.33 1.61
C ASN A 71 -30.75 37.96 1.65
N ASP A 72 -32.06 37.90 1.93
CA ASP A 72 -32.79 36.63 2.03
C ASP A 72 -32.97 35.96 0.66
N ILE A 73 -33.31 36.75 -0.37
CA ILE A 73 -33.42 36.26 -1.75
C ILE A 73 -32.04 35.78 -2.25
N ARG A 74 -30.98 36.54 -1.94
CA ARG A 74 -29.60 36.15 -2.26
C ARG A 74 -29.21 34.84 -1.56
N ASN A 75 -29.52 34.70 -0.28
CA ASN A 75 -29.20 33.51 0.51
C ASN A 75 -29.93 32.26 -0.01
N GLU A 76 -31.23 32.36 -0.32
CA GLU A 76 -31.98 31.24 -0.90
C GLU A 76 -31.50 30.89 -2.32
N THR A 77 -31.14 31.90 -3.13
CA THR A 77 -30.53 31.68 -4.45
C THR A 77 -29.20 30.94 -4.31
N ILE A 78 -28.34 31.36 -3.39
CA ILE A 78 -27.05 30.71 -3.10
C ILE A 78 -27.27 29.25 -2.65
N LYS A 79 -28.22 28.98 -1.74
CA LYS A 79 -28.54 27.61 -1.30
C LYS A 79 -28.97 26.71 -2.45
N LEU A 80 -29.86 27.19 -3.34
CA LEU A 80 -30.31 26.43 -4.50
C LEU A 80 -29.16 26.15 -5.48
N LEU A 81 -28.26 27.12 -5.62
CA LEU A 81 -27.09 27.04 -6.48
C LEU A 81 -26.05 26.06 -5.91
N ILE A 82 -25.79 26.09 -4.60
CA ILE A 82 -24.97 25.11 -3.87
C ILE A 82 -25.55 23.70 -4.02
N LYS A 83 -26.87 23.53 -3.90
CA LYS A 83 -27.52 22.23 -4.09
C LYS A 83 -27.29 21.68 -5.51
N THR A 84 -27.37 22.54 -6.52
CA THR A 84 -27.12 22.17 -7.91
C THR A 84 -25.65 21.86 -8.17
N LEU A 85 -24.75 22.67 -7.60
CA LEU A 85 -23.30 22.47 -7.66
C LEU A 85 -22.88 21.16 -7.01
N LYS A 86 -23.44 20.85 -5.84
CA LYS A 86 -23.14 19.63 -5.10
C LYS A 86 -23.25 18.39 -5.99
N SER A 87 -24.35 18.24 -6.73
CA SER A 87 -24.52 17.09 -7.62
C SER A 87 -23.47 17.05 -8.75
N GLN A 88 -23.14 18.20 -9.35
CA GLN A 88 -22.15 18.25 -10.43
C GLN A 88 -20.74 17.97 -9.91
N VAL A 89 -20.40 18.54 -8.76
CA VAL A 89 -19.12 18.34 -8.08
C VAL A 89 -18.99 16.90 -7.62
N GLU A 90 -20.04 16.28 -7.07
CA GLU A 90 -20.07 14.85 -6.72
C GLU A 90 -19.82 13.97 -7.93
N THR A 91 -20.49 14.20 -9.06
CA THR A 91 -20.24 13.44 -10.29
C THR A 91 -18.79 13.59 -10.74
N VAL A 92 -18.31 14.83 -10.86
CA VAL A 92 -16.95 15.12 -11.30
C VAL A 92 -15.90 14.52 -10.35
N PHE A 93 -16.12 14.64 -9.04
CA PHE A 93 -15.25 14.08 -8.02
C PHE A 93 -15.18 12.56 -8.15
N ASN A 94 -16.34 11.88 -8.24
CA ASN A 94 -16.40 10.44 -8.34
C ASN A 94 -15.79 9.91 -9.65
N ASP A 95 -15.99 10.61 -10.77
CA ASP A 95 -15.45 10.19 -12.08
C ASP A 95 -13.93 10.38 -12.17
N ALA A 96 -13.39 11.40 -11.49
CA ALA A 96 -11.97 11.75 -11.54
C ALA A 96 -11.17 11.27 -10.33
N ALA A 97 -11.82 10.73 -9.29
CA ALA A 97 -11.18 10.35 -8.04
C ALA A 97 -9.99 9.41 -8.31
N PRO A 98 -8.79 9.70 -7.76
CA PRO A 98 -7.65 8.81 -7.86
C PRO A 98 -8.00 7.39 -7.41
N ILE A 99 -8.72 7.30 -6.30
CA ILE A 99 -9.25 6.07 -5.71
C ILE A 99 -10.70 6.30 -5.29
N ASN A 100 -11.57 5.36 -5.66
CA ASN A 100 -12.99 5.41 -5.32
C ASN A 100 -13.24 5.03 -3.85
N PRO A 101 -14.32 5.53 -3.24
CA PRO A 101 -14.73 5.11 -1.90
C PRO A 101 -14.94 3.59 -1.84
N VAL A 102 -14.34 2.96 -0.84
CA VAL A 102 -14.27 1.50 -0.69
C VAL A 102 -15.66 0.88 -0.43
N GLU A 103 -16.61 1.68 0.06
CA GLU A 103 -17.99 1.26 0.30
C GLU A 103 -18.71 0.86 -1.00
N ARG A 104 -18.34 1.46 -2.14
CA ARG A 104 -18.96 1.16 -3.44
C ARG A 104 -18.48 -0.15 -4.05
N SER A 105 -17.28 -0.59 -3.67
CA SER A 105 -16.60 -1.74 -4.27
C SER A 105 -16.46 -2.92 -3.31
N SER A 106 -17.23 -2.92 -2.22
CA SER A 106 -17.18 -3.99 -1.21
C SER A 106 -17.75 -5.31 -1.73
N TYR A 107 -16.97 -6.38 -1.57
CA TYR A 107 -17.42 -7.71 -1.93
C TYR A 107 -18.49 -8.21 -0.93
N PRO A 108 -19.46 -9.03 -1.37
CA PRO A 108 -20.44 -9.65 -0.47
C PRO A 108 -19.76 -10.45 0.65
N LYS A 109 -20.21 -10.26 1.89
CA LYS A 109 -19.73 -11.02 3.05
C LYS A 109 -20.53 -12.32 3.18
N ILE A 110 -19.84 -13.42 3.46
CA ILE A 110 -20.45 -14.72 3.73
C ILE A 110 -20.10 -15.21 5.14
N LEU A 111 -21.11 -15.68 5.87
CA LEU A 111 -20.95 -16.13 7.26
C LEU A 111 -20.36 -17.55 7.35
N LYS A 112 -20.71 -18.41 6.39
CA LYS A 112 -20.24 -19.80 6.35
C LYS A 112 -19.46 -20.04 5.06
N LEU A 113 -18.18 -20.35 5.21
CA LEU A 113 -17.30 -20.67 4.09
C LEU A 113 -17.75 -21.98 3.39
N PRO A 114 -18.09 -21.95 2.09
CA PRO A 114 -18.47 -23.16 1.37
C PRO A 114 -17.29 -24.13 1.23
N GLY A 115 -17.55 -25.44 1.15
CA GLY A 115 -16.51 -26.45 0.96
C GLY A 115 -15.84 -26.99 2.24
N GLY A 116 -16.40 -26.73 3.43
CA GLY A 116 -15.92 -27.26 4.72
C GLY A 116 -15.03 -26.28 5.49
N SER A 117 -14.26 -26.76 6.47
CA SER A 117 -13.32 -25.92 7.23
C SER A 117 -12.12 -25.49 6.37
N PHE A 118 -11.58 -24.30 6.62
CA PHE A 118 -10.37 -23.79 5.94
C PHE A 118 -9.14 -24.59 6.37
N ASP A 119 -8.45 -25.20 5.41
CA ASP A 119 -7.30 -26.10 5.64
C ASP A 119 -6.20 -25.91 4.58
N PRO A 120 -5.32 -24.89 4.73
CA PRO A 120 -4.28 -24.57 3.76
C PRO A 120 -3.17 -25.63 3.69
N ARG A 121 -3.09 -26.54 4.68
CA ARG A 121 -2.07 -27.61 4.74
C ARG A 121 -2.12 -28.55 3.54
N LYS A 122 -3.29 -28.68 2.89
CA LYS A 122 -3.46 -29.55 1.71
C LYS A 122 -2.72 -29.06 0.47
N ASN A 123 -2.39 -27.77 0.39
CA ASN A 123 -1.71 -27.17 -0.75
C ASN A 123 -0.33 -26.61 -0.39
N ILE A 124 0.19 -26.92 0.80
CA ILE A 124 1.44 -26.33 1.30
C ILE A 124 2.65 -26.64 0.42
N ASN A 125 2.63 -27.76 -0.30
CA ASN A 125 3.69 -28.19 -1.21
C ASN A 125 3.41 -27.80 -2.68
N ARG A 126 2.34 -27.05 -2.96
CA ARG A 126 2.07 -26.59 -4.33
C ARG A 126 2.85 -25.31 -4.59
N GLU A 127 3.63 -25.32 -5.66
CA GLU A 127 4.26 -24.11 -6.18
C GLU A 127 3.18 -23.11 -6.61
N LEU A 128 3.30 -21.86 -6.16
CA LEU A 128 2.44 -20.78 -6.65
C LEU A 128 2.92 -20.39 -8.04
N VAL A 129 2.03 -20.51 -9.01
CA VAL A 129 2.28 -20.11 -10.39
C VAL A 129 1.65 -18.74 -10.61
N TYR A 130 2.29 -17.91 -11.43
CA TYR A 130 1.82 -16.57 -11.79
C TYR A 130 1.61 -16.46 -13.30
N ASP A 131 0.64 -15.65 -13.71
CA ASP A 131 0.51 -15.25 -15.10
C ASP A 131 1.49 -14.11 -15.46
N PHE A 132 1.50 -13.70 -16.73
CA PHE A 132 2.37 -12.62 -17.22
C PHE A 132 2.03 -11.24 -16.63
N ASN A 133 0.88 -11.08 -15.98
CA ASN A 133 0.46 -9.85 -15.29
C ASN A 133 0.69 -9.92 -13.77
N GLY A 134 1.39 -10.97 -13.29
CA GLY A 134 1.66 -11.19 -11.87
C GLY A 134 0.46 -11.68 -11.05
N ASN A 135 -0.65 -12.08 -11.69
CA ASN A 135 -1.80 -12.67 -11.01
C ASN A 135 -1.50 -14.11 -10.59
N LEU A 136 -2.08 -14.55 -9.48
CA LEU A 136 -1.96 -15.91 -8.99
C LEU A 136 -2.79 -16.87 -9.84
N LEU A 137 -2.20 -17.98 -10.27
CA LEU A 137 -2.89 -19.10 -10.92
C LEU A 137 -3.12 -20.20 -9.89
N LEU A 138 -4.34 -20.27 -9.36
CA LEU A 138 -4.68 -21.12 -8.23
C LEU A 138 -5.62 -22.25 -8.65
N SER A 139 -5.16 -23.48 -8.51
CA SER A 139 -6.01 -24.68 -8.57
C SER A 139 -7.00 -24.73 -7.38
N PRO A 140 -8.07 -25.54 -7.43
CA PRO A 140 -8.99 -25.70 -6.30
C PRO A 140 -8.25 -26.09 -5.01
N GLY A 141 -8.59 -25.39 -3.92
CA GLY A 141 -7.93 -25.55 -2.63
C GLY A 141 -7.94 -24.28 -1.76
N ASP A 142 -7.29 -24.39 -0.60
CA ASP A 142 -7.09 -23.32 0.37
C ASP A 142 -5.64 -22.84 0.35
N TYR A 143 -5.43 -21.52 0.40
CA TYR A 143 -4.14 -20.85 0.29
C TYR A 143 -4.01 -19.71 1.30
N VAL A 144 -2.80 -19.46 1.77
CA VAL A 144 -2.48 -18.29 2.61
C VAL A 144 -1.33 -17.56 1.95
N ILE A 145 -1.54 -16.29 1.62
CA ILE A 145 -0.55 -15.44 0.96
C ILE A 145 -0.12 -14.33 1.92
N PRO A 146 1.16 -14.26 2.33
CA PRO A 146 1.66 -13.15 3.12
C PRO A 146 1.72 -11.88 2.26
N VAL A 147 1.31 -10.76 2.86
CA VAL A 147 1.26 -9.46 2.18
C VAL A 147 1.86 -8.38 3.06
N MET A 148 2.66 -7.51 2.45
CA MET A 148 2.99 -6.19 3.00
C MET A 148 1.80 -5.26 2.77
N THR A 149 1.44 -4.47 3.79
CA THR A 149 0.29 -3.56 3.71
C THR A 149 0.70 -2.11 3.57
N TYR A 150 -0.10 -1.34 2.84
CA TYR A 150 0.11 0.10 2.64
C TYR A 150 -1.17 0.87 2.91
N CYS A 151 -1.04 2.01 3.57
CA CYS A 151 -2.15 2.89 3.90
C CYS A 151 -2.75 3.57 2.68
N MET A 152 -4.09 3.60 2.63
CA MET A 152 -4.90 4.21 1.58
C MET A 152 -5.62 5.49 2.02
N LYS A 153 -5.28 6.03 3.19
CA LYS A 153 -5.79 7.32 3.67
C LYS A 153 -4.64 8.25 4.02
N GLN A 154 -4.97 9.52 3.96
CA GLN A 154 -4.08 10.67 4.14
C GLN A 154 -3.81 10.97 5.62
N ALA A 155 -4.79 10.63 6.45
CA ALA A 155 -4.76 10.67 7.90
C ALA A 155 -5.82 9.69 8.43
N GLY A 156 -5.65 9.22 9.65
CA GLY A 156 -6.56 8.28 10.30
C GLY A 156 -5.80 7.28 11.17
N SER A 157 -6.52 6.32 11.75
CA SER A 157 -5.89 5.27 12.54
C SER A 157 -5.59 4.02 11.74
N SER A 158 -4.54 3.31 12.10
CA SER A 158 -4.27 1.94 11.67
C SER A 158 -4.02 1.12 12.94
N PRO A 159 -5.09 0.72 13.64
CA PRO A 159 -4.95 0.00 14.90
C PRO A 159 -4.66 -1.48 14.66
N SER A 160 -3.99 -2.09 15.64
CA SER A 160 -3.60 -3.50 15.61
C SER A 160 -4.82 -4.39 15.73
N GLY A 161 -4.87 -5.47 14.94
CA GLY A 161 -5.94 -6.47 15.04
C GLY A 161 -7.31 -5.99 14.53
N HIS A 162 -7.37 -4.92 13.73
CA HIS A 162 -8.63 -4.44 13.14
C HIS A 162 -9.21 -5.44 12.14
N ILE A 163 -10.54 -5.52 12.09
CA ILE A 163 -11.27 -6.39 11.15
C ILE A 163 -11.51 -5.64 9.84
N TYR A 164 -11.03 -6.21 8.74
CA TYR A 164 -11.26 -5.67 7.40
C TYR A 164 -12.17 -6.59 6.59
N SER A 165 -13.10 -6.02 5.83
CA SER A 165 -13.67 -6.74 4.68
C SER A 165 -12.84 -6.49 3.45
N LEU A 166 -12.98 -7.32 2.41
CA LEU A 166 -12.30 -7.05 1.14
C LEU A 166 -13.18 -6.21 0.22
N SER A 167 -12.54 -5.41 -0.60
CA SER A 167 -13.18 -4.59 -1.64
C SER A 167 -12.27 -4.51 -2.85
N LYS A 168 -12.80 -4.11 -4.00
CA LYS A 168 -12.01 -3.91 -5.22
C LYS A 168 -11.33 -2.55 -5.22
N LEU A 169 -10.06 -2.51 -5.63
CA LEU A 169 -9.32 -1.30 -5.94
C LEU A 169 -9.86 -0.67 -7.23
N GLU A 170 -10.42 0.52 -7.11
CA GLU A 170 -11.06 1.25 -8.21
C GLU A 170 -10.71 2.74 -8.15
N GLY A 171 -10.82 3.43 -9.29
CA GLY A 171 -10.48 4.85 -9.44
C GLY A 171 -9.52 5.08 -10.62
N THR A 172 -9.24 6.34 -10.93
CA THR A 172 -8.41 6.70 -12.09
C THR A 172 -6.94 6.31 -11.94
N ARG A 173 -6.48 6.01 -10.72
CA ARG A 173 -5.10 5.58 -10.41
C ARG A 173 -5.02 4.21 -9.77
N ALA A 174 -6.12 3.46 -9.75
CA ALA A 174 -6.18 2.11 -9.20
C ALA A 174 -5.16 1.17 -9.85
N GLU A 175 -5.07 1.17 -11.18
CA GLU A 175 -4.13 0.33 -11.92
C GLU A 175 -2.67 0.71 -11.62
N MET A 176 -2.37 2.01 -11.47
CA MET A 176 -1.02 2.46 -11.08
C MET A 176 -0.63 1.95 -9.71
N ILE A 177 -1.54 1.99 -8.73
CA ILE A 177 -1.27 1.48 -7.37
C ILE A 177 -1.14 -0.05 -7.39
N ARG A 178 -1.98 -0.75 -8.18
CA ARG A 178 -1.87 -2.19 -8.39
C ARG A 178 -0.47 -2.56 -8.90
N GLU A 179 -0.01 -1.92 -9.96
CA GLU A 179 1.30 -2.16 -10.58
C GLU A 179 2.46 -1.73 -9.68
N LEU A 180 2.33 -0.61 -8.96
CA LEU A 180 3.31 -0.18 -7.97
C LEU A 180 3.50 -1.26 -6.89
N ASN A 181 2.41 -1.77 -6.32
CA ASN A 181 2.44 -2.80 -5.29
C ASN A 181 2.96 -4.15 -5.81
N LEU A 182 2.73 -4.45 -7.09
CA LEU A 182 3.24 -5.65 -7.73
C LEU A 182 4.77 -5.60 -7.90
N LEU A 183 5.30 -4.48 -8.38
CA LEU A 183 6.66 -4.41 -8.93
C LEU A 183 7.67 -3.73 -7.99
N ALA A 184 7.26 -2.72 -7.23
CA ALA A 184 8.17 -1.92 -6.40
C ALA A 184 8.85 -2.67 -5.24
N PRO A 185 8.19 -3.60 -4.52
CA PRO A 185 8.79 -4.26 -3.36
C PRO A 185 10.10 -5.01 -3.63
N THR A 186 10.36 -5.36 -4.88
CA THR A 186 11.60 -6.05 -5.30
C THR A 186 12.82 -5.12 -5.39
N LYS A 187 12.59 -3.79 -5.42
CA LYS A 187 13.62 -2.78 -5.69
C LYS A 187 13.69 -1.68 -4.63
N PHE A 188 12.58 -1.40 -3.95
CA PHE A 188 12.43 -0.25 -3.07
C PHE A 188 11.94 -0.68 -1.68
N ASN A 189 12.33 0.09 -0.66
CA ASN A 189 11.84 -0.16 0.70
C ASN A 189 10.37 0.26 0.83
N LYS A 190 9.69 -0.30 1.84
CA LYS A 190 8.25 -0.09 2.05
C LYS A 190 7.87 1.37 2.35
N GLN A 191 8.75 2.15 2.96
CA GLN A 191 8.49 3.55 3.29
C GLN A 191 8.42 4.41 2.04
N ASP A 192 9.37 4.25 1.11
CA ASP A 192 9.36 4.98 -0.15
C ASP A 192 8.15 4.60 -1.01
N ILE A 193 7.80 3.31 -1.04
CA ILE A 193 6.58 2.82 -1.74
C ILE A 193 5.32 3.47 -1.14
N GLN A 194 5.24 3.61 0.18
CA GLN A 194 4.12 4.25 0.86
C GLN A 194 3.96 5.74 0.48
N ILE A 195 5.06 6.48 0.34
CA ILE A 195 5.03 7.89 -0.08
C ILE A 195 4.53 8.02 -1.52
N VAL A 196 4.99 7.15 -2.43
CA VAL A 196 4.50 7.12 -3.81
C VAL A 196 3.01 6.76 -3.84
N SER A 197 2.60 5.75 -3.05
CA SER A 197 1.20 5.37 -2.92
C SER A 197 0.34 6.54 -2.45
N TRP A 198 0.76 7.28 -1.41
CA TRP A 198 0.08 8.49 -0.97
C TRP A 198 0.03 9.59 -2.03
N SER A 199 1.12 9.81 -2.78
CA SER A 199 1.17 10.78 -3.87
C SER A 199 0.19 10.44 -4.99
N LEU A 200 0.09 9.15 -5.34
CA LEU A 200 -0.90 8.65 -6.29
C LEU A 200 -2.32 8.89 -5.76
N GLN A 201 -2.62 8.48 -4.53
CA GLN A 201 -3.95 8.63 -3.91
C GLN A 201 -4.38 10.10 -3.76
N ALA A 202 -3.44 10.99 -3.46
CA ALA A 202 -3.68 12.43 -3.35
C ALA A 202 -3.86 13.10 -4.72
N GLY A 203 -3.64 12.36 -5.80
CA GLY A 203 -3.88 12.86 -7.14
C GLY A 203 -2.78 13.80 -7.64
N LEU A 204 -1.54 13.72 -7.14
CA LEU A 204 -0.42 14.56 -7.61
C LEU A 204 -0.06 14.27 -9.06
N ALA A 205 0.25 15.30 -9.84
CA ALA A 205 0.89 15.12 -11.15
C ALA A 205 2.35 14.65 -10.97
N TYR A 206 2.96 14.06 -12.00
CA TYR A 206 4.32 13.54 -11.93
C TYR A 206 5.35 14.62 -11.57
N ASP A 207 5.20 15.82 -12.12
CA ASP A 207 6.06 16.99 -11.86
C ASP A 207 5.87 17.59 -10.46
N GLU A 208 4.74 17.30 -9.80
CA GLU A 208 4.47 17.68 -8.41
C GLU A 208 5.09 16.71 -7.38
N MET A 209 5.52 15.52 -7.80
CA MET A 209 6.13 14.52 -6.92
C MET A 209 7.60 14.83 -6.62
N THR A 210 8.12 14.30 -5.51
CA THR A 210 9.55 14.39 -5.17
C THR A 210 10.42 13.67 -6.20
N LYS A 211 11.72 13.98 -6.24
CA LYS A 211 12.65 13.32 -7.17
C LYS A 211 12.78 11.82 -6.88
N GLU A 212 12.71 11.43 -5.62
CA GLU A 212 12.70 10.05 -5.17
C GLU A 212 11.44 9.31 -5.66
N SER A 213 10.27 9.95 -5.52
CA SER A 213 9.02 9.40 -6.03
C SER A 213 9.02 9.29 -7.56
N GLN A 214 9.50 10.32 -8.26
CA GLN A 214 9.65 10.31 -9.72
C GLN A 214 10.53 9.14 -10.18
N LYS A 215 11.66 8.91 -9.50
CA LYS A 215 12.55 7.77 -9.78
C LYS A 215 11.83 6.42 -9.66
N ILE A 216 11.02 6.23 -8.63
CA ILE A 216 10.24 4.98 -8.46
C ILE A 216 9.23 4.83 -9.60
N ILE A 217 8.50 5.88 -9.96
CA ILE A 217 7.58 5.84 -11.11
C ILE A 217 8.33 5.45 -12.39
N ASP A 218 9.49 6.05 -12.64
CA ASP A 218 10.29 5.81 -13.84
C ASP A 218 10.82 4.38 -13.94
N GLU A 219 11.19 3.77 -12.80
CA GLU A 219 11.76 2.42 -12.76
C GLU A 219 10.73 1.29 -12.65
N VAL A 220 9.54 1.59 -12.13
CA VAL A 220 8.53 0.59 -11.78
C VAL A 220 7.31 0.66 -12.71
N ILE A 221 6.80 1.86 -12.98
CA ILE A 221 5.56 2.07 -13.74
C ILE A 221 5.69 3.18 -14.81
N PRO A 222 6.74 3.19 -15.66
CA PRO A 222 7.00 4.28 -16.60
C PRO A 222 5.87 4.48 -17.63
N GLN A 223 5.14 3.41 -17.97
CA GLN A 223 4.01 3.44 -18.90
C GLN A 223 2.85 4.32 -18.42
N PHE A 224 2.75 4.58 -17.11
CA PHE A 224 1.67 5.40 -16.54
C PHE A 224 2.01 6.91 -16.44
N LYS A 225 3.24 7.33 -16.78
CA LYS A 225 3.66 8.74 -16.67
C LYS A 225 2.75 9.71 -17.41
N LEU A 226 2.28 9.35 -18.61
CA LEU A 226 1.39 10.22 -19.39
C LEU A 226 0.05 10.46 -18.69
N GLN A 227 -0.45 9.47 -17.95
CA GLN A 227 -1.68 9.58 -17.18
C GLN A 227 -1.50 10.43 -15.90
N LEU A 228 -0.25 10.67 -15.49
CA LEU A 228 0.13 11.55 -14.37
C LEU A 228 0.45 12.99 -14.81
N LYS A 229 0.07 13.40 -16.03
CA LYS A 229 0.34 14.75 -16.54
C LYS A 229 -0.44 15.84 -15.79
N GLU A 230 -1.65 15.55 -15.31
CA GLU A 230 -2.47 16.51 -14.59
C GLU A 230 -2.84 15.99 -13.20
N SER A 231 -2.89 16.90 -12.24
CA SER A 231 -3.29 16.58 -10.87
C SER A 231 -4.81 16.57 -10.74
N PHE A 232 -5.31 15.73 -9.84
CA PHE A 232 -6.75 15.62 -9.56
C PHE A 232 -7.37 16.96 -9.19
N LEU A 233 -6.70 17.74 -8.32
CA LEU A 233 -7.18 19.06 -7.93
C LEU A 233 -7.22 20.04 -9.11
N SER A 234 -6.27 19.97 -10.05
CA SER A 234 -6.31 20.79 -11.26
C SER A 234 -7.50 20.43 -12.17
N VAL A 235 -7.81 19.14 -12.31
CA VAL A 235 -9.00 18.69 -13.06
C VAL A 235 -10.29 19.19 -12.39
N LEU A 236 -10.37 19.11 -11.05
CA LEU A 236 -11.49 19.66 -10.29
C LEU A 236 -11.62 21.17 -10.47
N GLU A 237 -10.51 21.89 -10.32
CA GLU A 237 -10.43 23.34 -10.45
C GLU A 237 -10.90 23.82 -11.84
N LYS A 238 -10.39 23.23 -12.93
CA LYS A 238 -10.82 23.58 -14.29
C LYS A 238 -12.33 23.43 -14.47
N LYS A 239 -12.90 22.36 -13.94
CA LYS A 239 -14.35 22.10 -14.02
C LYS A 239 -15.14 23.05 -13.12
N TRP A 240 -14.66 23.33 -11.92
CA TRP A 240 -15.26 24.30 -10.99
C TRP A 240 -15.25 25.72 -11.57
N ASN A 241 -14.11 26.19 -12.06
CA ASN A 241 -13.96 27.54 -12.61
C ASN A 241 -14.83 27.73 -13.86
N LYS A 242 -15.05 26.68 -14.66
CA LYS A 242 -16.03 26.70 -15.76
C LYS A 242 -17.46 26.96 -15.25
N LEU A 243 -17.84 26.38 -14.11
CA LEU A 243 -19.15 26.60 -13.50
C LEU A 243 -19.25 28.00 -12.87
N SER A 244 -18.20 28.43 -12.18
CA SER A 244 -18.11 29.79 -11.62
C SER A 244 -18.28 30.86 -12.70
N ASN A 245 -17.55 30.74 -13.82
CA ASN A 245 -17.67 31.68 -14.94
C ASN A 245 -19.09 31.73 -15.53
N ASN A 246 -19.77 30.58 -15.63
CA ASN A 246 -21.14 30.50 -16.13
C ASN A 246 -22.19 31.03 -15.14
N SER A 247 -21.81 31.28 -13.88
CA SER A 247 -22.71 31.76 -12.82
C SER A 247 -22.72 33.28 -12.66
N HIS A 248 -22.01 34.03 -13.52
CA HIS A 248 -21.91 35.48 -13.46
C HIS A 248 -21.46 36.03 -12.08
N GLY A 249 -20.50 35.35 -11.45
CA GLY A 249 -19.92 35.78 -10.16
C GLY A 249 -20.71 35.37 -8.92
N LEU A 250 -21.78 34.57 -9.06
CA LEU A 250 -22.50 34.02 -7.91
C LEU A 250 -21.71 32.93 -7.16
N ILE A 251 -20.81 32.22 -7.86
CA ILE A 251 -19.91 31.23 -7.28
C ILE A 251 -18.47 31.78 -7.37
N PRO A 252 -17.70 31.80 -6.26
CA PRO A 252 -16.29 32.14 -6.32
C PRO A 252 -15.50 31.13 -7.15
N SER A 253 -14.32 31.52 -7.62
CA SER A 253 -13.39 30.57 -8.23
C SER A 253 -12.97 29.48 -7.22
N PHE A 254 -12.35 28.41 -7.70
CA PHE A 254 -11.92 27.29 -6.84
C PHE A 254 -10.87 27.70 -5.80
N GLU A 255 -10.05 28.69 -6.15
CA GLU A 255 -9.02 29.28 -5.30
C GLU A 255 -9.63 30.22 -4.25
N GLU A 256 -10.57 31.08 -4.66
CA GLU A 256 -11.30 31.99 -3.76
C GLU A 256 -12.32 31.28 -2.86
N SER A 257 -12.69 30.05 -3.21
CA SER A 257 -13.64 29.24 -2.44
C SER A 257 -13.11 28.92 -1.05
N SER A 258 -13.82 29.39 -0.02
CA SER A 258 -13.49 29.14 1.38
C SER A 258 -13.75 27.68 1.79
N GLU A 259 -13.10 27.22 2.86
CA GLU A 259 -13.40 25.90 3.45
C GLU A 259 -14.86 25.77 3.91
N ASN A 260 -15.50 26.88 4.28
CA ASN A 260 -16.93 26.90 4.65
C ASN A 260 -17.80 26.54 3.45
N LEU A 261 -17.53 27.13 2.27
CA LEU A 261 -18.27 26.80 1.05
C LEU A 261 -18.12 25.32 0.66
N PHE A 262 -16.91 24.78 0.74
CA PHE A 262 -16.71 23.34 0.51
C PHE A 262 -17.44 22.50 1.57
N THR A 263 -17.47 22.94 2.84
CA THR A 263 -18.20 22.23 3.90
C THR A 263 -19.71 22.18 3.61
N GLU A 264 -20.28 23.22 3.04
CA GLU A 264 -21.70 23.27 2.63
C GLU A 264 -22.04 22.30 1.49
N LEU A 265 -21.05 21.87 0.69
CA LEU A 265 -21.22 20.79 -0.29
C LEU A 265 -21.35 19.40 0.37
N GLY A 266 -21.15 19.30 1.68
CA GLY A 266 -21.21 18.05 2.44
C GLY A 266 -19.95 17.20 2.29
N GLU A 267 -20.12 15.88 2.25
CA GLU A 267 -18.99 14.92 2.30
C GLU A 267 -18.00 15.08 1.14
N VAL A 268 -18.47 15.44 -0.06
CA VAL A 268 -17.56 15.67 -1.20
C VAL A 268 -16.64 16.85 -0.96
N GLY A 269 -17.15 17.96 -0.42
CA GLY A 269 -16.32 19.14 -0.19
C GLY A 269 -15.38 18.96 0.99
N LYS A 270 -15.79 18.25 2.05
CA LYS A 270 -14.88 17.79 3.12
C LYS A 270 -13.73 16.96 2.54
N LYS A 271 -14.00 16.03 1.62
CA LYS A 271 -12.95 15.24 0.93
C LYS A 271 -12.02 16.13 0.11
N ILE A 272 -12.53 17.13 -0.61
CA ILE A 272 -11.71 18.09 -1.36
C ILE A 272 -10.77 18.86 -0.42
N ILE A 273 -11.26 19.35 0.72
CA ILE A 273 -10.44 20.03 1.74
C ILE A 273 -9.33 19.10 2.24
N VAL A 274 -9.66 17.86 2.60
CA VAL A 274 -8.70 16.88 3.12
C VAL A 274 -7.61 16.57 2.08
N ILE A 275 -7.98 16.35 0.82
CA ILE A 275 -7.03 16.14 -0.28
C ILE A 275 -6.14 17.38 -0.49
N ARG A 276 -6.69 18.59 -0.47
CA ARG A 276 -5.94 19.85 -0.61
C ARG A 276 -4.90 20.00 0.50
N ARG A 277 -5.31 19.79 1.75
CA ARG A 277 -4.41 19.85 2.91
C ARG A 277 -3.31 18.80 2.83
N PHE A 278 -3.64 17.57 2.44
CA PHE A 278 -2.66 16.50 2.34
C PHE A 278 -1.66 16.71 1.20
N LYS A 279 -2.10 17.19 0.03
CA LYS A 279 -1.20 17.60 -1.05
C LYS A 279 -0.20 18.66 -0.58
N ASN A 280 -0.67 19.67 0.15
CA ASN A 280 0.20 20.71 0.69
C ASN A 280 1.22 20.14 1.70
N GLN A 281 0.82 19.14 2.50
CA GLN A 281 1.76 18.45 3.41
C GLN A 281 2.79 17.62 2.64
N LEU A 282 2.40 16.88 1.60
CA LEU A 282 3.34 16.16 0.73
C LEU A 282 4.37 17.11 0.10
N HIS A 283 3.95 18.29 -0.37
CA HIS A 283 4.89 19.29 -0.91
C HIS A 283 5.79 19.89 0.18
N LYS A 284 5.26 20.16 1.38
CA LYS A 284 6.02 20.75 2.49
C LYS A 284 7.06 19.79 3.07
N VAL A 285 6.69 18.51 3.20
CA VAL A 285 7.48 17.48 3.88
C VAL A 285 8.38 16.72 2.90
N GLY A 286 7.98 16.62 1.63
CA GLY A 286 8.73 15.92 0.61
C GLY A 286 8.78 14.41 0.87
N ASN A 287 9.97 13.81 0.81
CA ASN A 287 10.18 12.37 0.97
C ASN A 287 10.47 11.94 2.42
N ASP A 288 10.16 12.79 3.41
CA ASP A 288 10.35 12.46 4.83
C ASP A 288 9.19 11.61 5.36
N TYR A 289 9.37 10.28 5.25
CA TYR A 289 8.39 9.30 5.72
C TYR A 289 8.03 9.49 7.19
N SER A 290 9.01 9.77 8.05
CA SER A 290 8.80 9.87 9.50
C SER A 290 7.77 10.95 9.81
N ARG A 291 7.93 12.14 9.23
CA ARG A 291 6.98 13.24 9.39
C ARG A 291 5.61 12.96 8.76
N LEU A 292 5.56 12.30 7.60
CA LEU A 292 4.28 11.94 6.99
C LEU A 292 3.54 10.87 7.80
N SER A 293 4.26 9.94 8.41
CA SER A 293 3.70 8.86 9.22
C SER A 293 3.06 9.35 10.52
N GLU A 294 3.46 10.52 11.04
CA GLU A 294 2.84 11.18 12.20
C GLU A 294 1.35 11.52 11.97
N LEU A 295 0.91 11.63 10.71
CA LEU A 295 -0.50 11.84 10.36
C LEU A 295 -1.36 10.57 10.57
N ILE A 296 -0.71 9.43 10.84
CA ILE A 296 -1.36 8.13 11.02
C ILE A 296 -1.22 7.70 12.46
N ASN A 297 -2.36 7.55 13.14
CA ASN A 297 -2.38 7.06 14.51
C ASN A 297 -2.29 5.53 14.54
N THR A 298 -1.17 4.99 15.01
CA THR A 298 -0.93 3.55 15.19
C THR A 298 -1.17 3.10 16.64
N ALA A 299 -2.16 3.68 17.33
CA ALA A 299 -2.48 3.28 18.69
C ALA A 299 -2.71 1.77 18.77
N SER A 300 -1.91 1.10 19.58
CA SER A 300 -2.09 -0.31 19.90
C SER A 300 -3.26 -0.45 20.87
N LEU A 301 -4.29 -1.18 20.46
CA LEU A 301 -5.25 -1.73 21.42
C LEU A 301 -4.47 -2.83 22.18
N LEU A 302 -3.93 -2.49 23.35
CA LEU A 302 -3.09 -3.36 24.19
C LEU A 302 -3.80 -4.61 24.73
N THR A 303 -5.08 -4.81 24.41
CA THR A 303 -5.73 -6.09 24.61
C THR A 303 -5.30 -7.04 23.49
N LYS A 304 -4.64 -8.15 23.85
CA LYS A 304 -4.51 -9.35 23.02
C LYS A 304 -5.93 -9.83 22.67
N ILE A 305 -6.57 -9.19 21.70
CA ILE A 305 -7.79 -9.69 21.10
C ILE A 305 -7.29 -10.77 20.14
N GLU A 306 -7.56 -12.04 20.46
CA GLU A 306 -7.46 -13.11 19.47
C GLU A 306 -8.10 -12.59 18.19
N ALA A 307 -7.33 -12.47 17.09
CA ALA A 307 -7.74 -11.74 15.90
C ALA A 307 -9.19 -12.13 15.56
N PRO A 308 -10.17 -11.23 15.77
CA PRO A 308 -11.57 -11.61 15.72
C PRO A 308 -11.87 -12.17 14.33
N GLU A 309 -12.68 -13.24 14.27
CA GLU A 309 -12.92 -13.98 13.02
C GLU A 309 -13.33 -13.03 11.91
N THR A 310 -12.38 -12.69 11.03
CA THR A 310 -12.65 -11.80 9.93
C THR A 310 -13.55 -12.52 8.94
N ALA A 311 -14.67 -11.89 8.60
CA ALA A 311 -15.66 -12.46 7.69
C ALA A 311 -15.07 -12.73 6.30
N TRP A 312 -15.52 -13.82 5.67
CA TRP A 312 -15.12 -14.14 4.31
C TRP A 312 -15.81 -13.24 3.31
N SER A 313 -15.06 -12.76 2.33
CA SER A 313 -15.56 -11.98 1.19
C SER A 313 -15.67 -12.90 -0.03
N GLN A 314 -16.82 -12.88 -0.71
CA GLN A 314 -17.04 -13.62 -1.94
C GLN A 314 -16.54 -12.79 -3.13
N ILE A 315 -15.37 -13.15 -3.67
CA ILE A 315 -14.74 -12.43 -4.77
C ILE A 315 -15.39 -12.83 -6.11
N SER A 316 -15.75 -14.10 -6.26
CA SER A 316 -16.52 -14.64 -7.39
C SER A 316 -17.40 -15.82 -6.93
N SER A 317 -18.08 -16.50 -7.84
CA SER A 317 -18.87 -17.70 -7.54
C SER A 317 -18.05 -18.85 -6.93
N ASN A 318 -16.75 -18.92 -7.21
CA ASN A 318 -15.85 -20.00 -6.77
C ASN A 318 -14.64 -19.51 -5.95
N ILE A 319 -14.49 -18.21 -5.74
CA ILE A 319 -13.37 -17.63 -4.99
C ILE A 319 -13.88 -16.89 -3.75
N TYR A 320 -13.34 -17.27 -2.60
CA TYR A 320 -13.59 -16.62 -1.32
C TYR A 320 -12.26 -16.18 -0.72
N SER A 321 -12.21 -14.97 -0.16
CA SER A 321 -10.99 -14.45 0.43
C SER A 321 -11.26 -13.64 1.69
N ARG A 322 -10.29 -13.57 2.60
CA ARG A 322 -10.29 -12.65 3.74
C ARG A 322 -8.88 -12.18 4.06
N PHE A 323 -8.77 -10.98 4.61
CA PHE A 323 -7.52 -10.42 5.11
C PHE A 323 -7.46 -10.57 6.64
N ILE A 324 -6.32 -11.04 7.15
CA ILE A 324 -6.07 -11.21 8.57
C ILE A 324 -4.78 -10.47 8.92
N THR A 325 -4.81 -9.64 9.95
CA THR A 325 -3.63 -8.97 10.49
C THR A 325 -3.71 -8.89 12.01
N ALA A 326 -2.57 -9.03 12.68
CA ALA A 326 -2.41 -8.69 14.10
C ALA A 326 -1.76 -7.30 14.28
N GLY A 327 -1.20 -6.76 13.20
CA GLY A 327 -0.37 -5.56 13.17
C GLY A 327 -1.03 -4.34 12.57
N HIS A 328 -0.27 -3.25 12.51
CA HIS A 328 -0.64 -2.00 11.83
C HIS A 328 -0.31 -2.04 10.33
N TYR A 329 -0.51 -0.93 9.62
CA TYR A 329 0.00 -0.78 8.25
C TYR A 329 1.53 -0.94 8.19
N GLN A 330 2.05 -1.35 7.03
CA GLN A 330 3.46 -1.73 6.83
C GLN A 330 3.95 -2.90 7.69
N GLU A 331 3.05 -3.57 8.39
CA GLU A 331 3.29 -4.91 8.94
C GLU A 331 2.75 -5.97 7.99
N ILE A 332 3.19 -7.20 8.23
CA ILE A 332 2.79 -8.37 7.46
C ILE A 332 1.37 -8.76 7.88
N GLY A 333 0.49 -8.82 6.90
CA GLY A 333 -0.80 -9.49 7.04
C GLY A 333 -0.90 -10.70 6.12
N PHE A 334 -2.06 -11.36 6.15
CA PHE A 334 -2.29 -12.61 5.46
C PHE A 334 -3.60 -12.57 4.69
N ILE A 335 -3.54 -12.85 3.39
CA ILE A 335 -4.72 -13.08 2.57
C ILE A 335 -4.99 -14.59 2.55
N GLN A 336 -6.09 -15.02 3.16
CA GLN A 336 -6.57 -16.39 3.09
C GLN A 336 -7.51 -16.52 1.90
N ILE A 337 -7.29 -17.51 1.03
CA ILE A 337 -8.01 -17.69 -0.22
C ILE A 337 -8.53 -19.12 -0.29
N ARG A 338 -9.80 -19.28 -0.64
CA ARG A 338 -10.41 -20.55 -1.00
C ARG A 338 -10.87 -20.52 -2.45
N ILE A 339 -10.41 -21.50 -3.22
CA ILE A 339 -10.84 -21.78 -4.58
C ILE A 339 -11.66 -23.07 -4.57
N LEU A 340 -12.95 -22.96 -4.88
CA LEU A 340 -13.80 -24.13 -5.05
C LEU A 340 -13.57 -24.78 -6.40
N LYS A 341 -13.73 -26.10 -6.45
CA LYS A 341 -13.79 -26.82 -7.73
C LYS A 341 -15.05 -26.39 -8.46
N GLU A 342 -14.88 -25.79 -9.63
CA GLU A 342 -16.01 -25.44 -10.48
C GLU A 342 -16.62 -26.72 -11.06
N ASN A 343 -17.96 -26.82 -11.08
CA ASN A 343 -18.68 -27.93 -11.72
C ASN A 343 -18.63 -27.84 -13.25
N GLN A 344 -17.50 -27.46 -13.82
CA GLN A 344 -17.30 -27.47 -15.26
C GLN A 344 -17.17 -28.93 -15.70
N LYS A 345 -18.09 -29.39 -16.56
CA LYS A 345 -18.00 -30.69 -17.24
C LYS A 345 -16.67 -30.73 -17.96
N ARG A 346 -15.76 -31.63 -17.55
CA ARG A 346 -14.46 -31.85 -18.22
C ARG A 346 -14.69 -31.95 -19.72
N VAL A 347 -14.09 -31.06 -20.50
CA VAL A 347 -13.93 -31.27 -21.93
C VAL A 347 -12.86 -32.34 -22.09
N ILE A 348 -13.27 -33.52 -22.56
CA ILE A 348 -12.38 -34.65 -22.83
C ILE A 348 -11.26 -34.14 -23.76
N ASN A 349 -10.00 -34.35 -23.39
CA ASN A 349 -8.76 -33.91 -24.06
C ASN A 349 -8.25 -32.48 -23.77
N SER A 350 -8.78 -31.75 -22.79
CA SER A 350 -8.12 -30.53 -22.30
C SER A 350 -7.05 -30.84 -21.25
N VAL A 351 -5.79 -30.53 -21.56
CA VAL A 351 -4.65 -30.56 -20.61
C VAL A 351 -4.62 -29.29 -19.75
N SER A 352 -5.60 -28.39 -19.88
CA SER A 352 -5.66 -27.16 -19.09
C SER A 352 -5.82 -27.52 -17.62
N ARG A 353 -4.82 -27.19 -16.81
CA ARG A 353 -4.96 -27.11 -15.36
C ARG A 353 -6.19 -26.24 -15.07
N ASN A 354 -7.07 -26.70 -14.18
CA ASN A 354 -8.29 -25.96 -13.77
C ASN A 354 -7.92 -24.76 -12.87
N ASP A 355 -6.88 -24.03 -13.22
CA ASP A 355 -6.34 -22.93 -12.44
C ASP A 355 -7.22 -21.70 -12.66
N VAL A 356 -7.49 -21.01 -11.56
CA VAL A 356 -8.28 -19.78 -11.53
C VAL A 356 -7.33 -18.61 -11.37
N VAL A 357 -7.50 -17.57 -12.19
CA VAL A 357 -6.74 -16.32 -12.09
C VAL A 357 -7.26 -15.52 -10.90
N PHE A 358 -6.37 -15.19 -9.95
CA PHE A 358 -6.66 -14.38 -8.77
C PHE A 358 -5.74 -13.17 -8.69
N ASP A 359 -6.33 -11.99 -8.90
CA ASP A 359 -5.63 -10.71 -8.83
C ASP A 359 -5.63 -10.16 -7.39
N LEU A 360 -4.64 -10.60 -6.60
CA LEU A 360 -4.51 -10.20 -5.19
C LEU A 360 -4.25 -8.71 -5.01
N VAL A 361 -3.43 -8.11 -5.89
CA VAL A 361 -3.02 -6.70 -5.79
C VAL A 361 -4.14 -5.73 -6.16
N SER A 362 -5.20 -6.21 -6.81
CA SER A 362 -6.45 -5.46 -7.03
C SER A 362 -7.38 -5.37 -5.80
N LEU A 363 -7.01 -5.97 -4.67
CA LEU A 363 -7.84 -5.97 -3.46
C LEU A 363 -7.48 -4.81 -2.51
N ILE A 364 -8.48 -4.33 -1.78
CA ILE A 364 -8.34 -3.40 -0.65
C ILE A 364 -8.90 -4.05 0.61
N ALA A 365 -8.18 -3.94 1.72
CA ALA A 365 -8.72 -4.16 3.07
C ALA A 365 -9.58 -2.94 3.46
N ASN A 366 -10.90 -3.10 3.44
CA ASN A 366 -11.87 -2.10 3.84
C ASN A 366 -12.15 -2.18 5.35
N PRO A 367 -11.86 -1.14 6.14
CA PRO A 367 -12.06 -1.18 7.58
C PRO A 367 -13.53 -1.09 7.99
N ASN A 368 -14.46 -0.83 7.06
CA ASN A 368 -15.87 -0.52 7.34
C ASN A 368 -16.04 0.64 8.36
N SER A 369 -15.04 1.52 8.45
CA SER A 369 -15.02 2.65 9.37
C SER A 369 -14.31 3.84 8.73
N ASN A 370 -14.86 5.03 8.95
CA ASN A 370 -14.26 6.28 8.47
C ASN A 370 -13.00 6.66 9.24
N SER A 371 -12.84 6.23 10.49
CA SER A 371 -11.68 6.57 11.33
C SER A 371 -10.45 5.72 11.04
N VAL A 372 -10.63 4.50 10.55
CA VAL A 372 -9.54 3.56 10.24
C VAL A 372 -9.16 3.66 8.77
N GLN A 373 -7.88 3.47 8.46
CA GLN A 373 -7.36 3.52 7.10
C GLN A 373 -7.61 2.20 6.35
N PRO A 374 -8.08 2.24 5.09
CA PRO A 374 -8.03 1.10 4.22
C PRO A 374 -6.59 0.75 3.87
N LEU A 375 -6.35 -0.51 3.53
CA LEU A 375 -5.02 -1.03 3.21
C LEU A 375 -4.99 -1.64 1.81
N THR A 376 -3.92 -1.42 1.06
CA THR A 376 -3.58 -2.20 -0.14
C THR A 376 -2.44 -3.15 0.14
N PHE A 377 -2.22 -4.09 -0.77
CA PHE A 377 -1.33 -5.22 -0.56
C PHE A 377 -0.22 -5.26 -1.60
N SER A 378 1.00 -5.50 -1.16
CA SER A 378 2.04 -6.11 -1.99
C SER A 378 2.27 -7.53 -1.49
N PRO A 379 2.02 -8.57 -2.29
CA PRO A 379 2.36 -9.92 -1.88
C PRO A 379 3.88 -10.04 -1.79
N ILE A 380 4.32 -10.80 -0.80
CA ILE A 380 5.74 -11.00 -0.55
C ILE A 380 6.19 -12.17 -1.45
N TYR A 381 6.42 -11.88 -2.74
CA TYR A 381 6.85 -12.85 -3.75
C TYR A 381 8.22 -13.46 -3.37
N GLY A 382 8.39 -14.76 -3.59
CA GLY A 382 9.55 -15.52 -3.08
C GLY A 382 9.35 -16.07 -1.65
N TYR A 383 8.31 -15.62 -0.95
CA TYR A 383 7.90 -16.10 0.38
C TYR A 383 6.52 -16.77 0.35
N ALA A 384 6.05 -17.17 -0.84
CA ALA A 384 4.83 -17.95 -1.08
C ALA A 384 4.73 -19.26 -0.26
N VAL A 385 5.81 -19.62 0.42
CA VAL A 385 5.93 -20.79 1.28
C VAL A 385 5.79 -20.43 2.77
N VAL A 386 5.68 -19.17 3.22
CA VAL A 386 5.66 -18.91 4.67
C VAL A 386 4.99 -17.62 5.17
N MET A 387 4.04 -17.76 6.10
CA MET A 387 4.14 -17.39 7.53
C MET A 387 2.75 -17.36 8.19
N ILE A 388 2.63 -17.82 9.44
CA ILE A 388 1.47 -17.66 10.33
C ILE A 388 2.06 -17.35 11.71
N LEU A 389 2.10 -16.08 12.14
CA LEU A 389 2.94 -15.69 13.28
C LEU A 389 2.47 -16.13 14.68
N PRO A 390 1.17 -16.29 15.01
CA PRO A 390 0.79 -16.75 16.36
C PRO A 390 0.78 -18.29 16.53
N ASP A 391 0.54 -19.03 15.45
CA ASP A 391 0.51 -20.51 15.47
C ASP A 391 1.89 -21.14 15.18
N LEU A 392 2.92 -20.35 14.89
CA LEU A 392 4.30 -20.80 14.69
C LEU A 392 4.87 -21.55 15.91
N VAL A 393 4.44 -21.18 17.12
CA VAL A 393 4.80 -21.88 18.36
C VAL A 393 4.10 -23.24 18.47
N LYS A 394 2.97 -23.43 17.77
CA LYS A 394 2.13 -24.64 17.83
C LYS A 394 2.32 -25.57 16.63
N ASN A 395 2.96 -25.12 15.55
CA ASN A 395 3.15 -25.92 14.34
C ASN A 395 4.60 -25.87 13.82
N PRO A 396 5.37 -26.96 14.00
CA PRO A 396 6.77 -27.02 13.62
C PRO A 396 7.06 -26.89 12.14
N LEU A 397 6.14 -27.33 11.28
CA LEU A 397 6.37 -27.27 9.84
C LEU A 397 6.39 -25.80 9.38
N ALA A 398 5.56 -24.95 10.00
CA ALA A 398 5.58 -23.53 9.73
C ALA A 398 6.91 -22.89 10.18
N ALA A 399 7.44 -23.28 11.35
CA ALA A 399 8.71 -22.78 11.88
C ALA A 399 9.90 -23.18 10.98
N THR A 400 9.92 -24.42 10.53
CA THR A 400 10.83 -24.94 9.49
C THR A 400 10.76 -24.12 8.21
N MET A 401 9.56 -23.81 7.73
CA MET A 401 9.38 -23.08 6.48
C MET A 401 9.83 -21.61 6.60
N VAL A 402 9.55 -20.91 7.71
CA VAL A 402 10.04 -19.53 7.96
C VAL A 402 11.55 -19.51 7.87
N LEU A 403 12.15 -20.49 8.54
CA LEU A 403 13.58 -20.61 8.61
C LEU A 403 14.18 -20.92 7.24
N ALA A 404 13.61 -21.87 6.50
CA ALA A 404 14.00 -22.16 5.13
C ALA A 404 13.88 -20.93 4.21
N ALA A 405 12.86 -20.09 4.36
CA ALA A 405 12.70 -18.86 3.57
C ALA A 405 13.66 -17.74 3.99
N VAL A 406 13.96 -17.62 5.29
CA VAL A 406 15.03 -16.74 5.78
C VAL A 406 16.37 -17.18 5.21
N LEU A 407 16.61 -18.49 5.09
CA LEU A 407 17.86 -19.06 4.58
C LEU A 407 17.97 -19.06 3.05
N ALA A 408 16.85 -19.11 2.33
CA ALA A 408 16.81 -19.00 0.88
C ALA A 408 16.88 -17.54 0.39
N ALA A 409 16.75 -16.55 1.30
CA ALA A 409 16.88 -15.15 0.94
C ALA A 409 18.32 -14.83 0.50
N LYS A 410 18.47 -14.07 -0.59
CA LYS A 410 19.78 -13.65 -1.14
C LYS A 410 20.60 -12.82 -0.12
N THR A 411 19.93 -12.24 0.86
CA THR A 411 20.53 -11.53 2.01
C THR A 411 19.81 -11.95 3.29
N ILE A 412 20.51 -12.62 4.19
CA ILE A 412 19.98 -13.06 5.49
C ILE A 412 20.12 -11.89 6.49
N GLU A 413 19.01 -11.42 7.07
CA GLU A 413 19.05 -10.52 8.23
C GLU A 413 19.31 -11.36 9.49
N TRP A 414 20.57 -11.44 9.89
CA TRP A 414 21.02 -12.35 10.94
C TRP A 414 20.39 -12.10 12.31
N ASP A 415 20.07 -10.85 12.65
CA ASP A 415 19.35 -10.53 13.90
C ASP A 415 17.95 -11.15 13.92
N SER A 416 17.27 -11.13 12.78
CA SER A 416 15.96 -11.76 12.62
C SER A 416 16.08 -13.28 12.68
N PHE A 417 17.14 -13.85 12.08
CA PHE A 417 17.44 -15.28 12.22
C PHE A 417 17.69 -15.69 13.69
N PHE A 418 18.49 -14.93 14.45
CA PHE A 418 18.78 -15.27 15.85
C PHE A 418 17.58 -15.10 16.77
N LYS A 419 16.77 -14.05 16.58
CA LYS A 419 15.50 -13.90 17.30
C LYS A 419 14.58 -15.09 17.03
N LEU A 420 14.53 -15.55 15.77
CA LEU A 420 13.77 -16.72 15.39
C LEU A 420 14.36 -18.01 15.98
N TYR A 421 15.69 -18.16 15.96
CA TYR A 421 16.39 -19.27 16.61
C TYR A 421 16.06 -19.32 18.10
N ASP A 422 16.13 -18.21 18.84
CA ASP A 422 15.82 -18.17 20.27
C ASP A 422 14.38 -18.56 20.57
N LEU A 423 13.44 -18.21 19.67
CA LEU A 423 12.04 -18.63 19.78
C LEU A 423 11.84 -20.13 19.47
N LEU A 424 12.72 -20.73 18.68
CA LEU A 424 12.54 -22.08 18.13
C LEU A 424 13.53 -23.13 18.65
N LYS A 425 14.59 -22.74 19.35
CA LYS A 425 15.68 -23.65 19.79
C LYS A 425 15.18 -24.76 20.71
N ASP A 426 14.14 -24.48 21.50
CA ASP A 426 13.51 -25.44 22.41
C ASP A 426 12.39 -26.25 21.74
N SER A 427 12.23 -26.15 20.42
CA SER A 427 11.27 -26.93 19.65
C SER A 427 11.60 -28.43 19.72
N ASN A 428 10.60 -29.27 20.03
CA ASN A 428 10.74 -30.73 20.05
C ASN A 428 10.72 -31.38 18.65
N TYR A 429 10.58 -30.57 17.60
CA TYR A 429 10.31 -31.08 16.27
C TYR A 429 11.57 -31.14 15.40
N SER A 430 11.84 -32.33 14.84
CA SER A 430 13.06 -32.62 14.09
C SER A 430 13.25 -31.74 12.85
N SER A 431 12.18 -31.43 12.12
CA SER A 431 12.26 -30.55 10.95
C SER A 431 12.68 -29.12 11.31
N VAL A 432 12.28 -28.60 12.48
CA VAL A 432 12.68 -27.27 12.94
C VAL A 432 14.15 -27.27 13.29
N LYS A 433 14.59 -28.31 14.01
CA LYS A 433 16.01 -28.49 14.36
C LYS A 433 16.88 -28.60 13.10
N GLN A 434 16.43 -29.33 12.08
CA GLN A 434 17.16 -29.47 10.82
C GLN A 434 17.34 -28.13 10.09
N GLU A 435 16.30 -27.31 9.99
CA GLU A 435 16.42 -25.98 9.36
C GLU A 435 17.27 -25.01 10.18
N ILE A 436 17.20 -25.10 11.52
CA ILE A 436 18.11 -24.38 12.41
C ILE A 436 19.55 -24.77 12.11
N GLU A 437 19.83 -26.07 11.98
CA GLU A 437 21.16 -26.57 11.64
C GLU A 437 21.63 -26.10 10.26
N ILE A 438 20.77 -26.10 9.24
CA ILE A 438 21.08 -25.56 7.91
C ILE A 438 21.43 -24.09 8.02
N GLY A 439 20.66 -23.32 8.79
CA GLY A 439 20.90 -21.89 8.95
C GLY A 439 22.16 -21.55 9.72
N MET A 440 22.43 -22.31 10.78
CA MET A 440 23.69 -22.22 11.51
C MET A 440 24.88 -22.63 10.65
N ARG A 441 24.71 -23.58 9.72
CA ARG A 441 25.75 -23.97 8.76
C ARG A 441 26.01 -22.86 7.74
N ALA A 442 24.97 -22.28 7.14
CA ALA A 442 25.11 -21.15 6.22
C ALA A 442 25.76 -19.94 6.89
N LEU A 443 25.41 -19.66 8.15
CA LEU A 443 26.08 -18.65 8.98
C LEU A 443 27.57 -18.97 9.15
N GLN A 444 27.89 -20.21 9.51
CA GLN A 444 29.26 -20.66 9.71
C GLN A 444 30.08 -20.55 8.43
N GLU A 445 29.52 -20.93 7.28
CA GLU A 445 30.15 -20.77 5.95
C GLU A 445 30.43 -19.28 5.65
N ALA A 446 29.46 -18.40 5.86
CA ALA A 446 29.64 -16.95 5.67
C ALA A 446 30.71 -16.36 6.61
N HIS A 447 30.81 -16.86 7.85
CA HIS A 447 31.88 -16.51 8.78
C HIS A 447 33.24 -17.04 8.32
N ASP A 448 33.32 -18.29 7.87
CA ASP A 448 34.56 -18.89 7.38
C ASP A 448 35.10 -18.17 6.14
N GLU A 449 34.21 -17.70 5.26
CA GLU A 449 34.59 -16.85 4.14
C GLU A 449 35.19 -15.50 4.56
N LEU A 450 34.68 -14.89 5.64
CA LEU A 450 35.26 -13.65 6.19
C LEU A 450 36.58 -13.90 6.93
N GLU A 451 36.75 -15.07 7.53
CA GLU A 451 38.01 -15.46 8.19
C GLU A 451 39.11 -15.82 7.20
N LYS A 452 38.76 -16.30 6.01
CA LYS A 452 39.69 -16.76 4.98
C LYS A 452 40.88 -15.82 4.74
N PRO A 453 40.70 -14.52 4.45
CA PRO A 453 41.84 -13.62 4.23
C PRO A 453 42.75 -13.49 5.48
N LEU A 454 42.19 -13.56 6.68
CA LEU A 454 42.96 -13.50 7.92
C LEU A 454 43.72 -14.81 8.20
N LYS A 455 43.13 -15.97 7.86
CA LYS A 455 43.77 -17.29 7.96
C LYS A 455 44.91 -17.43 6.95
N GLU A 456 44.68 -17.05 5.69
CA GLU A 456 45.68 -17.09 4.62
C GLU A 456 46.86 -16.17 4.91
N ALA A 457 46.63 -15.02 5.54
CA ALA A 457 47.68 -14.11 6.01
C ALA A 457 48.37 -14.57 7.32
N GLY A 458 47.97 -15.70 7.90
CA GLY A 458 48.50 -16.20 9.17
C GLY A 458 48.23 -15.26 10.36
N ILE A 459 47.20 -14.41 10.26
CA ILE A 459 46.84 -13.44 11.29
C ILE A 459 46.11 -14.14 12.43
N ILE A 460 45.18 -15.04 12.08
CA ILE A 460 44.44 -15.89 13.02
C ILE A 460 44.79 -17.37 12.77
N SER A 461 44.84 -18.18 13.83
CA SER A 461 45.05 -19.62 13.74
C SER A 461 43.92 -20.37 14.47
N GLY A 462 43.52 -21.52 13.92
CA GLY A 462 42.27 -22.21 14.29
C GLY A 462 42.18 -22.85 15.69
N LYS A 463 42.98 -22.42 16.68
CA LYS A 463 43.00 -23.04 18.02
C LYS A 463 42.78 -22.12 19.21
N THR A 464 42.94 -20.79 19.12
CA THR A 464 42.50 -19.88 20.19
C THR A 464 40.99 -19.61 20.06
N LYS A 465 40.22 -20.67 20.35
CA LYS A 465 38.76 -20.68 20.37
C LYS A 465 38.28 -20.30 21.76
N GLU A 466 38.10 -19.02 22.04
CA GLU A 466 37.05 -18.60 22.96
C GLU A 466 35.80 -18.37 22.11
N THR A 467 35.11 -19.47 21.79
CA THR A 467 33.89 -19.46 21.00
C THR A 467 32.79 -18.74 21.78
N SER A 468 32.55 -17.49 21.41
CA SER A 468 31.25 -16.95 20.99
C SER A 468 30.02 -17.82 21.29
N ASN A 469 29.74 -18.05 22.57
CA ASN A 469 28.39 -18.30 23.07
C ASN A 469 27.98 -17.04 23.83
N ARG A 470 27.55 -16.01 23.11
CA ARG A 470 26.77 -14.92 23.68
C ARG A 470 25.50 -14.74 22.88
N ASN A 471 24.40 -14.69 23.60
CA ASN A 471 23.00 -14.72 23.16
C ASN A 471 22.54 -13.52 22.29
N ASN A 472 23.42 -12.71 21.69
CA ASN A 472 23.04 -11.35 21.25
C ASN A 472 23.52 -10.93 19.85
N GLY A 473 23.86 -11.84 18.93
CA GLY A 473 24.19 -11.45 17.55
C GLY A 473 25.49 -10.63 17.37
N GLU A 474 26.49 -10.85 18.24
CA GLU A 474 27.74 -10.09 18.21
C GLU A 474 28.89 -10.78 17.44
N VAL A 475 29.63 -9.92 16.73
CA VAL A 475 31.00 -10.04 16.18
C VAL A 475 31.85 -11.18 16.74
N LYS A 476 32.41 -12.01 15.86
CA LYS A 476 33.46 -12.96 16.25
C LYS A 476 34.76 -12.19 16.55
N ASN A 477 35.14 -12.16 17.82
CA ASN A 477 36.33 -11.46 18.29
C ASN A 477 37.50 -12.44 18.46
N TYR A 478 38.66 -12.08 17.93
CA TYR A 478 39.95 -12.71 18.16
C TYR A 478 40.81 -11.75 18.97
N THR A 479 41.72 -12.28 19.78
CA THR A 479 42.76 -11.49 20.45
C THR A 479 44.13 -11.91 19.92
N LYS A 480 45.02 -10.93 19.82
CA LYS A 480 46.43 -11.13 19.45
C LYS A 480 47.28 -10.17 20.25
N SER A 481 48.47 -10.57 20.67
CA SER A 481 49.38 -9.69 21.41
C SER A 481 50.15 -8.76 20.47
N GLY A 482 50.65 -7.65 21.02
CA GLY A 482 51.62 -6.77 20.34
C GLY A 482 51.04 -5.44 19.87
N GLY A 483 49.85 -5.07 20.34
CA GLY A 483 49.26 -3.74 20.15
C GLY A 483 49.28 -3.19 18.71
N GLY A 484 49.49 -1.89 18.59
CA GLY A 484 49.43 -1.17 17.30
C GLY A 484 50.51 -1.59 16.30
N GLU A 485 51.71 -1.95 16.77
CA GLU A 485 52.79 -2.41 15.89
C GLU A 485 52.45 -3.74 15.23
N GLN A 486 51.91 -4.69 16.00
CA GLN A 486 51.48 -5.97 15.45
C GLN A 486 50.27 -5.82 14.53
N LEU A 487 49.33 -4.92 14.87
CA LEU A 487 48.22 -4.56 13.97
C LEU A 487 48.75 -4.08 12.62
N GLN A 488 49.71 -3.16 12.60
CA GLN A 488 50.28 -2.64 11.35
C GLN A 488 50.94 -3.75 10.54
N ARG A 489 51.78 -4.58 11.17
CA ARG A 489 52.44 -5.72 10.52
C ARG A 489 51.45 -6.69 9.90
N ASP A 490 50.34 -6.97 10.58
CA ASP A 490 49.31 -7.88 10.08
C ASP A 490 48.43 -7.22 9.01
N PHE A 491 48.14 -5.93 9.12
CA PHE A 491 47.45 -5.17 8.08
C PHE A 491 48.25 -5.14 6.78
N ASP A 492 49.57 -4.99 6.84
CA ASP A 492 50.44 -4.94 5.67
C ASP A 492 50.51 -6.26 4.90
N LYS A 493 50.36 -7.41 5.59
CA LYS A 493 50.30 -8.74 4.96
C LYS A 493 49.06 -8.95 4.09
N LEU A 494 47.99 -8.20 4.32
CA LEU A 494 46.72 -8.41 3.63
C LEU A 494 46.76 -7.86 2.19
N PRO A 495 46.11 -8.53 1.23
CA PRO A 495 46.06 -8.06 -0.15
C PRO A 495 45.20 -6.79 -0.30
N GLY A 496 45.46 -6.02 -1.35
CA GLY A 496 44.72 -4.80 -1.68
C GLY A 496 45.54 -3.52 -1.48
N LYS A 497 45.07 -2.42 -2.08
CA LYS A 497 45.69 -1.09 -1.94
C LYS A 497 45.19 -0.40 -0.67
N ASN A 498 46.10 0.25 0.05
CA ASN A 498 45.76 1.08 1.19
C ASN A 498 44.89 2.26 0.74
N LYS A 499 43.76 2.44 1.41
CA LYS A 499 42.85 3.57 1.26
C LYS A 499 42.57 4.16 2.63
N VAL A 500 42.22 5.44 2.68
CA VAL A 500 41.84 6.15 3.90
C VAL A 500 40.38 6.57 3.77
N ALA A 501 39.58 6.24 4.77
CA ALA A 501 38.18 6.64 4.85
C ALA A 501 38.04 8.10 5.32
N SER A 502 36.84 8.67 5.18
CA SER A 502 36.57 10.06 5.60
C SER A 502 36.73 10.28 7.10
N ASP A 503 36.62 9.22 7.90
CA ASP A 503 36.84 9.24 9.35
C ASP A 503 38.33 9.02 9.74
N GLY A 504 39.23 8.97 8.76
CA GLY A 504 40.66 8.74 8.99
C GLY A 504 41.05 7.26 9.13
N SER A 505 40.09 6.33 9.15
CA SER A 505 40.39 4.89 9.23
C SER A 505 41.07 4.39 7.96
N GLU A 506 42.14 3.62 8.10
CA GLU A 506 42.75 2.95 6.96
C GLU A 506 42.01 1.65 6.63
N TYR A 507 41.89 1.33 5.34
CA TYR A 507 41.30 0.07 4.91
C TYR A 507 41.92 -0.44 3.61
N LYS A 508 41.82 -1.76 3.41
CA LYS A 508 42.10 -2.44 2.14
C LYS A 508 40.80 -3.01 1.59
N GLU A 509 40.64 -2.95 0.28
CA GLU A 509 39.49 -3.53 -0.42
C GLU A 509 39.94 -4.77 -1.19
N LEU A 510 39.26 -5.89 -0.94
CA LEU A 510 39.51 -7.18 -1.58
C LEU A 510 38.86 -7.24 -2.97
N PRO A 511 39.28 -8.17 -3.85
CA PRO A 511 38.71 -8.30 -5.20
C PRO A 511 37.20 -8.55 -5.24
N ASP A 512 36.64 -9.12 -4.17
CA ASP A 512 35.21 -9.38 -4.00
C ASP A 512 34.43 -8.21 -3.36
N GLY A 513 35.08 -7.05 -3.18
CA GLY A 513 34.48 -5.84 -2.61
C GLY A 513 34.44 -5.81 -1.08
N LYS A 514 34.86 -6.87 -0.38
CA LYS A 514 34.99 -6.85 1.09
C LYS A 514 36.07 -5.86 1.51
N LYS A 515 35.89 -5.24 2.67
CA LYS A 515 36.82 -4.28 3.25
C LYS A 515 37.47 -4.84 4.50
N ILE A 516 38.78 -4.68 4.62
CA ILE A 516 39.50 -4.93 5.85
C ILE A 516 39.90 -3.58 6.42
N VAL A 517 39.33 -3.21 7.55
CA VAL A 517 39.46 -1.91 8.20
C VAL A 517 40.44 -2.03 9.36
N LYS A 518 41.46 -1.17 9.35
CA LYS A 518 42.40 -0.95 10.44
C LYS A 518 41.90 0.20 11.29
N ARG A 519 41.58 -0.07 12.56
CA ARG A 519 41.22 0.95 13.54
C ARG A 519 42.37 1.09 14.56
N PRO A 520 42.96 2.29 14.71
CA PRO A 520 43.95 2.52 15.74
C PRO A 520 43.33 2.41 17.15
N ALA A 521 44.17 2.46 18.17
CA ALA A 521 43.70 2.53 19.55
C ALA A 521 42.98 3.87 19.79
N GLU A 522 41.83 3.83 20.45
CA GLU A 522 41.08 5.01 20.90
C GLU A 522 40.76 4.84 22.39
N ASP A 523 41.22 5.77 23.23
CA ASP A 523 41.03 5.75 24.68
C ASP A 523 41.38 4.40 25.34
N GLU A 524 40.38 3.74 25.94
CA GLU A 524 40.49 2.43 26.61
C GLU A 524 40.32 1.24 25.64
N THR A 525 40.15 1.49 24.34
CA THR A 525 39.89 0.44 23.36
C THR A 525 41.16 0.00 22.63
N PRO A 526 41.49 -1.30 22.62
CA PRO A 526 42.67 -1.79 21.93
C PRO A 526 42.54 -1.65 20.41
N PRO A 527 43.66 -1.46 19.69
CA PRO A 527 43.69 -1.37 18.24
C PRO A 527 43.08 -2.62 17.60
N THR A 528 42.35 -2.46 16.50
CA THR A 528 41.58 -3.56 15.90
C THR A 528 41.68 -3.66 14.39
N LEU A 529 41.56 -4.90 13.91
CA LEU A 529 41.45 -5.25 12.50
C LEU A 529 40.07 -5.87 12.25
N GLU A 530 39.26 -5.29 11.37
CA GLU A 530 37.88 -5.70 11.12
C GLU A 530 37.66 -6.08 9.65
N VAL A 531 37.11 -7.26 9.38
CA VAL A 531 36.66 -7.65 8.02
C VAL A 531 35.16 -7.37 7.90
N GLN A 532 34.78 -6.61 6.87
CA GLN A 532 33.43 -6.11 6.63
C GLN A 532 32.99 -6.36 5.18
N TYR A 533 31.69 -6.55 4.95
CA TYR A 533 31.10 -6.60 3.61
C TYR A 533 31.01 -5.19 2.95
N PRO A 534 30.94 -5.09 1.61
CA PRO A 534 30.87 -3.83 0.90
C PRO A 534 29.66 -2.96 1.33
N LYS A 535 29.94 -1.68 1.58
CA LYS A 535 28.93 -0.68 1.98
C LYS A 535 28.10 -0.30 0.76
N GLY A 536 26.94 -0.93 0.56
CA GLY A 536 26.03 -0.64 -0.54
C GLY A 536 25.03 -1.73 -0.90
N GLU A 537 25.31 -2.99 -0.54
CA GLU A 537 24.43 -4.11 -0.92
C GLU A 537 23.28 -4.42 0.06
N SER A 538 23.19 -3.75 1.20
CA SER A 538 21.94 -3.67 1.98
C SER A 538 22.14 -2.83 3.23
N ARG A 539 21.21 -1.92 3.51
CA ARG A 539 21.10 -1.22 4.82
C ARG A 539 20.63 -2.17 5.95
N GLY A 540 20.95 -3.46 5.87
CA GLY A 540 20.48 -4.51 6.79
C GLY A 540 21.48 -5.65 7.05
N ALA A 541 22.56 -5.80 6.26
CA ALA A 541 23.62 -6.80 6.51
C ALA A 541 24.61 -6.38 7.62
N ASN A 542 24.16 -5.65 8.63
CA ASN A 542 25.04 -4.90 9.55
C ASN A 542 25.85 -5.74 10.55
N ASN A 543 25.64 -7.06 10.72
CA ASN A 543 26.14 -7.71 11.94
C ASN A 543 27.16 -8.83 11.77
N ILE A 544 27.43 -9.36 10.56
CA ILE A 544 28.56 -10.28 10.41
C ILE A 544 29.83 -9.51 10.09
N ARG A 545 30.69 -9.40 11.11
CA ARG A 545 32.07 -8.92 11.01
C ARG A 545 32.99 -9.83 11.83
N ILE A 546 34.23 -9.96 11.37
CA ILE A 546 35.31 -10.58 12.13
C ILE A 546 36.18 -9.46 12.68
N LYS A 547 36.48 -9.48 13.98
CA LYS A 547 37.30 -8.46 14.64
C LYS A 547 38.48 -9.10 15.33
N VAL A 548 39.69 -8.64 15.07
CA VAL A 548 40.91 -9.02 15.80
C VAL A 548 41.33 -7.83 16.66
N ARG A 549 41.35 -8.00 17.99
CA ARG A 549 41.82 -7.02 18.98
C ARG A 549 43.29 -7.28 19.28
N TYR A 550 44.11 -6.25 19.19
CA TYR A 550 45.53 -6.33 19.48
C TYR A 550 45.80 -5.79 20.88
N LEU A 551 46.02 -6.70 21.82
CA LEU A 551 46.27 -6.41 23.24
C LEU A 551 47.73 -6.04 23.49
#